data_AF-A0A7J4AD68-F1
#
_entry.id   AF-A0A7J4AD68-F1
#
_cell.length_a   1.000
_cell.length_b   1.000
_cell.length_c   1.000
_cell.angle_alpha   90.00
_cell.angle_beta   90.00
_cell.angle_gamma   90.00
#
_symmetry.space_group_name_H-M   'P 1'
#
loop_
_entity.id
_entity.type
_entity.pdbx_description
1 polymer ?
#
loop_
_entity_poly.entity_id
_entity_poly.type
_entity_poly.pdbx_seq_one_letter_code
_entity_poly.pdbx_strand_id
1 'polypeptide(L)'
;MAFEYETALALIFPFIIGLIIGYILKHALKILGAVIILVLLLLIFGYINVSLIEFFFKNLLNYGERAIEAARAVGNILPASSLLFLLGVAIGYFLSK
;
A
#
# COMPACT_ATOMS: atom_id res chain seq x y z
N MET A 1 24.35 -26.60 -13.01
CA MET A 1 22.87 -26.60 -12.88
C MET A 1 22.37 -25.97 -11.58
N ALA A 2 22.95 -26.23 -10.39
CA ALA A 2 22.49 -25.58 -9.14
C ALA A 2 22.68 -24.03 -9.12
N PHE A 3 23.80 -23.54 -9.67
CA PHE A 3 24.16 -22.11 -9.67
C PHE A 3 23.21 -21.21 -10.50
N GLU A 4 22.64 -21.74 -11.59
CA GLU A 4 21.71 -20.99 -12.45
C GLU A 4 20.32 -20.82 -11.83
N TYR A 5 19.91 -21.79 -10.99
CA TYR A 5 18.64 -21.73 -10.29
C TYR A 5 18.64 -20.69 -9.16
N GLU A 6 19.74 -20.61 -8.40
CA GLU A 6 19.87 -19.63 -7.31
C GLU A 6 19.87 -18.18 -7.83
N THR A 7 20.53 -17.93 -8.96
CA THR A 7 20.54 -16.61 -9.62
C THR A 7 19.17 -16.25 -10.18
N ALA A 8 18.46 -17.20 -10.80
CA ALA A 8 17.09 -16.98 -11.25
C ALA A 8 16.14 -16.66 -10.08
N LEU A 9 16.23 -17.39 -8.96
CA LEU A 9 15.40 -17.14 -7.77
C LEU A 9 15.66 -15.75 -7.16
N ALA A 10 16.92 -15.32 -7.10
CA ALA A 10 17.29 -14.00 -6.58
C ALA A 10 16.68 -12.84 -7.40
N LEU A 11 16.39 -13.06 -8.69
CA LEU A 11 15.73 -12.08 -9.57
C LEU A 11 14.20 -12.18 -9.51
N ILE A 12 13.68 -13.41 -9.53
CA ILE A 12 12.24 -13.69 -9.60
C ILE A 12 11.54 -13.32 -8.29
N PHE A 13 12.16 -13.62 -7.15
CA PHE A 13 11.53 -13.43 -5.85
C PHE A 13 11.17 -11.94 -5.57
N PRO A 14 12.10 -10.97 -5.70
CA PRO A 14 11.77 -9.55 -5.56
C PRO A 14 10.64 -9.10 -6.49
N PHE A 15 10.63 -9.59 -7.73
CA PHE A 15 9.63 -9.24 -8.73
C PHE A 15 8.22 -9.73 -8.34
N ILE A 16 8.09 -11.00 -7.92
CA ILE A 16 6.79 -11.57 -7.51
C ILE A 16 6.25 -10.86 -6.26
N ILE A 17 7.10 -10.61 -5.27
CA ILE A 17 6.68 -9.86 -4.06
C ILE A 17 6.24 -8.45 -4.45
N GLY A 18 6.98 -7.79 -5.34
CA GLY A 18 6.58 -6.50 -5.91
C GLY A 18 5.20 -6.56 -6.55
N LEU A 19 4.94 -7.54 -7.42
CA LEU A 19 3.63 -7.72 -8.08
C LEU A 19 2.47 -7.81 -7.08
N ILE A 20 2.63 -8.64 -6.04
CA ILE A 20 1.60 -8.82 -5.01
C ILE A 20 1.35 -7.51 -4.28
N ILE A 21 2.41 -6.79 -3.89
CA ILE A 21 2.29 -5.50 -3.22
C ILE A 21 1.60 -4.46 -4.12
N GLY A 22 1.97 -4.40 -5.39
CA GLY A 22 1.33 -3.52 -6.37
C GLY A 22 -0.17 -3.75 -6.49
N TYR A 23 -0.59 -5.02 -6.55
CA TYR A 23 -2.00 -5.40 -6.60
C TYR A 23 -2.77 -4.96 -5.33
N ILE A 24 -2.18 -5.20 -4.14
CA ILE A 24 -2.77 -4.80 -2.85
C ILE A 24 -2.89 -3.27 -2.80
N LEU A 25 -1.85 -2.55 -3.21
CA LEU A 25 -1.81 -1.08 -3.20
C LEU A 25 -2.94 -0.48 -4.05
N LYS A 26 -3.20 -1.04 -5.24
CA LYS A 26 -4.30 -0.58 -6.11
C LYS A 26 -5.66 -0.67 -5.41
N HIS A 27 -5.93 -1.80 -4.76
CA HIS A 27 -7.20 -2.01 -4.04
C HIS A 27 -7.32 -1.09 -2.84
N ALA A 28 -6.24 -0.90 -2.08
CA ALA A 28 -6.22 0.01 -0.95
C ALA A 28 -6.55 1.46 -1.38
N LEU A 29 -5.97 1.94 -2.49
CA LEU A 29 -6.28 3.28 -3.01
C LEU A 29 -7.73 3.41 -3.50
N LYS A 30 -8.29 2.37 -4.14
CA LYS A 30 -9.70 2.37 -4.55
C LYS A 30 -10.64 2.48 -3.35
N ILE A 31 -10.38 1.70 -2.30
CA ILE A 31 -11.16 1.74 -1.06
C ILE A 31 -11.02 3.12 -0.41
N LEU A 32 -9.81 3.66 -0.34
CA LEU A 32 -9.57 5.00 0.21
C LEU A 32 -10.38 6.07 -0.55
N GLY A 33 -10.38 6.03 -1.88
CA GLY A 33 -11.19 6.94 -2.69
C GLY A 33 -12.69 6.81 -2.42
N ALA A 34 -13.20 5.58 -2.32
CA ALA A 34 -14.61 5.33 -1.97
C ALA A 34 -14.98 5.87 -0.59
N VAL A 35 -14.09 5.70 0.41
CA VAL A 35 -14.28 6.24 1.76
C VAL A 35 -14.29 7.77 1.73
N ILE A 36 -13.39 8.41 0.98
CA ILE A 36 -13.38 9.88 0.83
C ILE A 36 -14.71 10.37 0.25
N ILE A 37 -15.20 9.74 -0.82
CA ILE A 37 -16.49 10.10 -1.44
C ILE A 37 -17.63 9.95 -0.43
N LEU A 38 -17.65 8.86 0.33
CA LEU A 38 -18.66 8.63 1.35
C LEU A 38 -18.64 9.73 2.43
N VAL A 39 -17.45 10.08 2.94
CA VAL A 39 -17.28 11.15 3.93
C VAL A 39 -17.79 12.48 3.38
N LEU A 40 -17.47 12.82 2.13
CA LEU A 40 -17.95 14.05 1.50
C LEU A 40 -19.47 14.06 1.36
N LEU A 41 -20.09 12.95 0.97
CA LEU A 41 -21.55 12.84 0.92
C LEU A 41 -22.17 13.07 2.29
N LEU A 42 -21.67 12.39 3.33
CA LEU A 42 -22.16 12.55 4.70
C LEU A 42 -22.05 14.00 5.18
N LEU A 43 -20.98 14.71 4.80
CA LEU A 43 -20.79 16.12 5.12
C LEU A 43 -21.82 17.01 4.42
N ILE A 44 -22.06 16.80 3.12
CA ILE A 44 -23.03 17.56 2.32
C ILE A 44 -24.46 17.39 2.86
N PHE A 45 -24.83 16.17 3.25
CA PHE A 45 -26.15 15.87 3.81
C PHE A 45 -26.27 16.26 5.31
N GLY A 46 -25.20 16.75 5.94
CA GLY A 46 -25.21 17.20 7.33
C GLY A 46 -25.23 16.08 8.37
N TYR A 47 -24.93 14.83 7.97
CA TYR A 47 -24.83 13.71 8.91
C TYR A 47 -23.56 13.77 9.76
N ILE A 48 -22.50 14.38 9.24
CA ILE A 48 -21.25 14.63 9.97
C ILE A 48 -20.85 16.10 9.84
N ASN A 49 -19.98 16.56 10.75
CA ASN A 49 -19.43 17.91 10.73
C ASN A 49 -17.90 17.86 10.66
N VAL A 50 -17.29 19.03 10.40
CA VAL A 50 -15.84 19.16 10.27
C VAL A 50 -15.11 18.78 11.56
N SER A 51 -15.66 19.09 12.73
CA SER A 51 -15.06 18.75 14.02
C SER A 51 -14.95 17.23 14.25
N LEU A 52 -15.94 16.45 13.81
CA LEU A 52 -15.88 14.99 13.83
C LEU A 52 -14.75 14.48 12.93
N ILE A 53 -14.62 15.05 11.73
CA ILE A 53 -13.55 14.71 10.79
C ILE A 53 -12.18 14.99 11.41
N GLU A 54 -11.98 16.17 12.00
CA GLU A 54 -10.73 16.55 12.69
C GLU A 54 -10.39 15.58 13.83
N PHE A 55 -11.38 15.18 14.63
CA PHE A 55 -11.19 14.19 15.70
C PHE A 55 -10.73 12.85 15.15
N PHE A 56 -11.38 12.36 14.07
CA PHE A 56 -10.95 11.13 13.41
C PHE A 56 -9.52 11.24 12.86
N PHE A 57 -9.16 12.34 12.19
CA PHE A 57 -7.81 12.52 11.65
C PHE A 57 -6.73 12.56 12.73
N LYS A 58 -6.99 13.24 13.87
CA LYS A 58 -6.05 13.24 15.00
C LYS A 58 -5.80 11.83 15.54
N ASN A 59 -6.84 11.02 15.66
CA ASN A 59 -6.67 9.63 16.09
C ASN A 59 -6.01 8.78 15.01
N LEU A 60 -6.34 9.00 13.73
CA LEU A 60 -5.74 8.29 12.60
C LEU A 60 -4.23 8.52 12.54
N LEU A 61 -3.75 9.72 12.85
CA LEU A 61 -2.31 10.02 12.91
C LEU A 61 -1.59 9.15 13.94
N ASN A 62 -2.18 8.95 15.13
CA ASN A 62 -1.61 8.07 16.16
C ASN A 62 -1.53 6.61 15.69
N TYR A 63 -2.52 6.11 14.95
CA TYR A 63 -2.45 4.79 14.32
C TYR A 63 -1.46 4.77 13.14
N GLY A 64 -1.36 5.87 12.41
CA GLY A 64 -0.45 6.07 11.29
C GLY A 64 1.01 5.96 11.72
N GLU A 65 1.38 6.57 12.84
CA GLU A 65 2.75 6.45 13.39
C GLU A 65 3.10 4.99 13.69
N ARG A 66 2.22 4.25 14.37
CA ARG A 66 2.42 2.82 14.64
C ARG A 66 2.49 1.98 13.37
N ALA A 67 1.67 2.31 12.37
CA ALA A 67 1.70 1.66 11.07
C ALA A 67 3.02 1.95 10.33
N ILE A 68 3.56 3.16 10.43
CA ILE A 68 4.86 3.53 9.87
C ILE A 68 5.98 2.78 10.59
N GLU A 69 5.94 2.67 11.91
CA GLU A 69 6.91 1.87 12.67
C GLU A 69 6.90 0.40 12.25
N ALA A 70 5.72 -0.21 12.14
CA ALA A 70 5.56 -1.56 11.63
C ALA A 70 6.06 -1.69 10.18
N ALA A 71 5.76 -0.70 9.33
CA ALA A 71 6.24 -0.66 7.96
C ALA A 71 7.77 -0.53 7.88
N ARG A 72 8.42 0.19 8.80
CA ARG A 72 9.88 0.26 8.89
C ARG A 72 10.50 -1.07 9.31
N ALA A 73 9.87 -1.78 10.25
CA ALA A 73 10.31 -3.11 10.66
C ALA A 73 10.28 -4.12 9.51
N VAL A 74 9.23 -4.08 8.68
CA VAL A 74 9.09 -4.96 7.51
C VAL A 74 9.87 -4.42 6.28
N GLY A 75 10.03 -3.11 6.17
CA GLY A 75 10.68 -2.43 5.05
C GLY A 75 12.15 -2.82 4.88
N ASN A 76 12.83 -3.20 5.95
CA ASN A 76 14.20 -3.73 5.90
C ASN A 76 14.29 -5.14 5.26
N ILE A 77 13.16 -5.85 5.17
CA ILE A 77 13.07 -7.20 4.58
C ILE A 77 12.69 -7.11 3.11
N LEU A 78 11.93 -6.08 2.73
CA LEU A 78 11.50 -5.89 1.36
C LEU A 78 12.66 -5.39 0.49
N PRO A 79 12.84 -5.93 -0.73
CA PRO A 79 13.88 -5.48 -1.65
C PRO A 79 13.47 -4.17 -2.35
N ALA A 80 13.12 -3.14 -1.58
CA ALA A 80 12.57 -1.88 -2.10
C ALA A 80 13.56 -1.07 -2.96
N SER A 81 14.87 -1.30 -2.80
CA SER A 81 15.93 -0.75 -3.65
C SER A 81 16.15 -1.53 -4.95
N SER A 82 15.51 -2.71 -5.11
CA SER A 82 15.63 -3.52 -6.32
C SER A 82 14.76 -2.97 -7.43
N LEU A 83 15.35 -2.76 -8.61
CA LEU A 83 14.62 -2.34 -9.81
C LEU A 83 13.52 -3.35 -10.17
N LEU A 84 13.78 -4.66 -10.01
CA LEU A 84 12.81 -5.70 -10.32
C LEU A 84 11.61 -5.67 -9.35
N PHE A 85 11.85 -5.39 -8.07
CA PHE A 85 10.76 -5.21 -7.12
C PHE A 85 9.87 -4.04 -7.54
N LEU A 86 10.46 -2.88 -7.85
CA LEU A 86 9.72 -1.69 -8.26
C LEU A 86 8.93 -1.91 -9.56
N LEU A 87 9.51 -2.62 -10.53
CA LEU A 87 8.82 -3.03 -11.76
C LEU A 87 7.65 -3.96 -11.45
N GLY A 88 7.85 -4.93 -10.55
CA GLY A 88 6.78 -5.79 -10.05
C GLY A 88 5.65 -4.97 -9.44
N VAL A 89 5.95 -4.02 -8.55
CA VAL A 89 4.94 -3.14 -7.94
C VAL A 89 4.19 -2.35 -9.01
N ALA A 90 4.90 -1.71 -9.93
CA ALA A 90 4.27 -0.94 -11.00
C ALA A 90 3.33 -1.81 -11.85
N ILE A 91 3.82 -2.95 -12.34
CA ILE A 91 3.03 -3.87 -13.18
C ILE A 91 1.83 -4.40 -12.40
N GLY A 92 2.01 -4.85 -11.15
CA GLY A 92 0.93 -5.38 -10.32
C GLY A 92 -0.15 -4.34 -10.04
N TYR A 93 0.27 -3.09 -9.82
CA TYR A 93 -0.62 -1.95 -9.67
C TYR A 93 -1.44 -1.64 -10.94
N PHE A 94 -0.81 -1.68 -12.11
CA PHE A 94 -1.48 -1.39 -13.39
C PHE A 94 -2.35 -2.55 -13.91
N LEU A 95 -1.95 -3.80 -13.67
CA LEU A 95 -2.73 -4.98 -14.05
C LEU A 95 -3.95 -5.22 -13.16
N SER A 96 -3.92 -4.69 -11.94
CA SER A 96 -5.06 -4.72 -11.03
C SER A 96 -6.18 -3.83 -11.58
N LYS A 97 -7.15 -4.47 -12.24
CA LYS A 97 -8.34 -3.82 -12.80
C LYS A 97 -9.24 -3.24 -11.73
#